data_AF-A0A2V1K5G1-F1
#
_entry.id   AF-A0A2V1K5G1-F1
#
_cell.length_a   1.000
_cell.length_b   1.000
_cell.length_c   1.000
_cell.angle_alpha   90.00
_cell.angle_beta   90.00
_cell.angle_gamma   90.00
#
_symmetry.space_group_name_H-M   'P 1'
#
loop_
_entity.id
_entity.type
_entity.pdbx_description
1 polymer ?
#
loop_
_entity_poly.entity_id
_entity_poly.type
_entity_poly.pdbx_seq_one_letter_code
_entity_poly.pdbx_strand_id
1 'polypeptide(L)'
;MSVTIDGTDTATVRAGEKVTLQVHAEAPSPGTIVEVRPVFGGELGDPVAITPGPAVSLELAYSAKDVGTHFVAVRVAAQAEGDKECQYARVSNVGRTRVNVVE
;
A
#
# COMPACT_ATOMS: atom_id res chain seq x y z
N MET A 1 5.63 -8.36 -2.95
CA MET A 1 5.17 -7.03 -2.51
C MET A 1 5.82 -6.73 -1.17
N SER A 2 6.30 -5.50 -0.99
CA SER A 2 6.81 -4.96 0.27
C SER A 2 6.19 -3.59 0.54
N VAL A 3 6.08 -3.25 1.83
CA VAL A 3 5.66 -1.94 2.32
C VAL A 3 6.58 -1.58 3.48
N THR A 4 7.29 -0.47 3.36
CA THR A 4 8.17 0.08 4.40
C THR A 4 7.72 1.49 4.78
N ILE A 5 8.19 1.98 5.92
CA ILE A 5 7.95 3.33 6.44
C ILE A 5 9.31 4.03 6.53
N ASP A 6 9.47 5.11 5.77
CA ASP A 6 10.72 5.87 5.67
C ASP A 6 11.94 4.95 5.46
N GLY A 7 11.76 3.90 4.65
CA GLY A 7 12.78 2.90 4.34
C GLY A 7 12.97 1.77 5.36
N THR A 8 12.15 1.72 6.42
CA THR A 8 12.24 0.73 7.51
C THR A 8 10.96 -0.10 7.66
N ASP A 9 11.01 -1.23 8.38
CA ASP A 9 9.80 -2.05 8.58
C ASP A 9 8.83 -1.48 9.63
N THR A 10 9.26 -0.51 10.44
CA THR A 10 8.49 0.09 11.52
C THR A 10 9.05 1.47 11.85
N ALA A 11 8.17 2.43 12.16
CA ALA A 11 8.58 3.75 12.64
C ALA A 11 7.94 4.07 13.99
N THR A 12 8.61 4.92 14.78
CA THR A 12 8.03 5.56 15.97
C THR A 12 8.06 7.07 15.73
N VAL A 13 6.90 7.71 15.80
CA VAL A 13 6.72 9.13 15.44
C VAL A 13 5.80 9.83 16.43
N ARG A 14 5.86 11.16 16.47
CA ARG A 14 4.96 11.95 17.31
C ARG A 14 3.54 12.03 16.73
N ALA A 15 2.57 12.30 17.58
CA ALA A 15 1.20 12.53 17.17
C ALA A 15 1.11 13.65 16.10
N GLY A 16 0.51 13.31 14.96
CA GLY A 16 0.36 14.20 13.81
C GLY A 16 1.59 14.31 12.90
N GLU A 17 2.71 13.68 13.26
CA GLU A 17 3.88 13.60 12.39
C GLU A 17 3.57 12.76 11.13
N LYS A 18 4.09 13.24 10.00
CA LYS A 18 3.87 12.61 8.69
C LYS A 18 5.00 11.64 8.41
N VAL A 19 4.65 10.41 8.06
CA VAL A 19 5.57 9.39 7.55
C VAL A 19 5.25 9.07 6.10
N THR A 20 6.25 8.51 5.41
CA THR A 20 6.11 8.05 4.03
C THR A 20 6.13 6.53 3.97
N LEU A 21 5.07 5.96 3.43
CA LEU A 21 4.98 4.54 3.11
C LEU A 21 5.57 4.31 1.72
N GLN A 22 6.66 3.55 1.62
CA GLN A 22 7.17 3.10 0.33
C GLN A 22 6.56 1.75 0.00
N VAL A 23 5.85 1.69 -1.13
CA VAL A 23 5.18 0.49 -1.63
C VAL A 23 5.91 -0.01 -2.85
N HIS A 24 6.25 -1.30 -2.86
CA HIS A 24 6.76 -1.96 -4.06
C HIS A 24 6.00 -3.28 -4.29
N ALA A 25 5.49 -3.47 -5.50
CA ALA A 25 4.79 -4.68 -5.88
C ALA A 25 5.11 -5.08 -7.32
N GLU A 26 5.10 -6.38 -7.55
CA GLU A 26 5.31 -7.01 -8.86
C GLU A 26 4.22 -8.07 -9.07
N ALA A 27 3.74 -8.18 -10.29
CA ALA A 27 2.84 -9.23 -10.75
C ALA A 27 3.63 -10.29 -11.52
N PRO A 28 3.40 -11.60 -11.29
CA PRO A 28 3.97 -12.64 -12.13
C PRO A 28 3.50 -12.49 -13.58
N SER A 29 4.40 -12.72 -14.55
CA SER A 29 4.04 -12.72 -15.98
C SER A 29 2.95 -13.76 -16.28
N PRO A 30 1.92 -13.44 -17.10
CA PRO A 30 1.71 -12.21 -17.88
C PRO A 30 0.95 -11.08 -17.12
N GLY A 31 0.79 -11.21 -15.81
CA GLY A 31 -0.05 -10.35 -15.00
C GLY A 31 0.34 -8.88 -15.00
N THR A 32 -0.67 -8.04 -14.78
CA THR A 32 -0.55 -6.57 -14.77
C THR A 32 -1.20 -6.02 -13.52
N ILE A 33 -0.49 -5.22 -12.75
CA ILE A 33 -1.02 -4.45 -11.61
C ILE A 33 -1.98 -3.40 -12.15
N VAL A 34 -3.21 -3.38 -11.62
CA VAL A 34 -4.30 -2.51 -12.09
C VAL A 34 -4.86 -1.60 -11.00
N GLU A 35 -4.58 -1.88 -9.73
CA GLU A 35 -5.09 -1.07 -8.63
C GLU A 35 -4.15 -1.10 -7.42
N VAL A 36 -3.99 0.06 -6.78
CA VAL A 36 -3.37 0.19 -5.46
C VAL A 36 -4.30 1.01 -4.57
N ARG A 37 -4.58 0.54 -3.35
CA ARG A 37 -5.42 1.23 -2.36
C ARG A 37 -4.75 1.23 -0.98
N PRO A 38 -4.68 2.36 -0.27
CA PRO A 38 -4.29 2.37 1.12
C PRO A 38 -5.37 1.67 1.97
N VAL A 39 -4.94 1.09 3.08
CA VAL A 39 -5.80 0.53 4.12
C VAL A 39 -5.33 1.06 5.45
N PHE A 40 -6.01 2.08 5.96
CA PHE A 40 -5.66 2.78 7.21
C PHE A 40 -6.80 2.64 8.21
N GLY A 41 -6.49 2.34 9.47
CA GLY A 41 -7.53 2.10 10.49
C GLY A 41 -8.45 0.91 10.19
N GLY A 42 -8.06 0.03 9.26
CA GLY A 42 -8.90 -1.08 8.77
C GLY A 42 -9.87 -0.69 7.63
N GLU A 43 -9.90 0.58 7.22
CA GLU A 43 -10.74 1.05 6.13
C GLU A 43 -10.00 1.04 4.79
N LEU A 44 -10.68 0.58 3.73
CA LEU A 44 -10.13 0.61 2.38
C LEU A 44 -10.31 2.00 1.78
N GLY A 45 -9.20 2.70 1.56
CA GLY A 45 -9.21 4.02 0.95
C GLY A 45 -9.45 4.00 -0.57
N ASP A 46 -9.45 5.21 -1.14
CA ASP A 46 -9.62 5.41 -2.57
C ASP A 46 -8.43 4.85 -3.38
N PRO A 47 -8.65 4.46 -4.65
CA PRO A 47 -7.58 4.09 -5.56
C PRO A 47 -6.56 5.20 -5.72
N VAL A 48 -5.29 4.83 -5.63
CA VAL A 48 -4.18 5.68 -5.99
C VAL A 48 -4.02 5.63 -7.51
N ALA A 49 -3.80 6.80 -8.13
CA ALA A 49 -3.53 6.86 -9.56
C ALA A 49 -2.21 6.13 -9.87
N ILE A 50 -2.28 5.12 -10.73
CA ILE A 50 -1.13 4.37 -11.22
C ILE A 50 -1.25 4.16 -12.73
N THR A 51 -0.12 3.97 -13.39
CA THR A 51 -0.09 3.40 -14.74
C THR A 51 -0.08 1.88 -14.60
N PRO A 52 -1.05 1.14 -15.18
CA PRO A 52 -1.03 -0.31 -15.13
C PRO A 52 0.24 -0.89 -15.75
N GLY A 53 0.85 -1.87 -15.09
CA GLY A 53 2.09 -2.48 -15.53
C GLY A 53 2.48 -3.71 -14.72
N PRO A 54 3.58 -4.40 -15.07
CA PRO A 54 4.02 -5.61 -14.37
C PRO A 54 4.54 -5.32 -12.95
N ALA A 55 4.88 -4.07 -12.66
CA ALA A 55 5.36 -3.64 -11.35
C ALA A 55 4.91 -2.21 -11.05
N VAL A 56 4.85 -1.87 -9.77
CA VAL A 56 4.62 -0.50 -9.28
C VAL A 56 5.52 -0.21 -8.09
N SER A 57 6.05 1.01 -8.06
CA SER A 57 6.74 1.59 -6.92
C SER A 57 6.15 2.98 -6.66
N LEU A 58 5.62 3.22 -5.47
CA LEU A 58 5.00 4.50 -5.12
C LEU A 58 5.15 4.83 -3.64
N GLU A 59 4.91 6.10 -3.32
CA GLU A 59 4.95 6.63 -1.96
C GLU A 59 3.56 7.10 -1.53
N LEU A 60 3.16 6.73 -0.31
CA LEU A 60 1.91 7.19 0.31
C LEU A 60 2.20 7.93 1.61
N ALA A 61 1.55 9.07 1.79
CA ALA A 61 1.60 9.80 3.04
C ALA A 61 0.69 9.16 4.09
N TYR A 62 1.17 9.06 5.32
CA TYR A 62 0.36 8.69 6.48
C TYR A 62 0.68 9.59 7.68
N SER A 63 -0.35 9.95 8.44
CA SER A 63 -0.21 10.55 9.76
C SER A 63 -1.41 10.18 10.62
N ALA A 64 -1.18 10.09 11.93
CA ALA A 64 -2.24 9.82 12.90
C ALA A 64 -1.99 10.65 14.16
N LYS A 65 -3.08 11.14 14.76
CA LYS A 65 -3.04 11.93 16.00
C LYS A 65 -3.23 11.09 17.25
N ASP A 66 -3.90 9.96 17.12
CA ASP A 66 -4.17 9.07 18.24
C ASP A 66 -2.89 8.31 18.61
N VAL A 67 -2.50 8.36 19.88
CA VAL A 67 -1.35 7.64 20.40
C VAL A 67 -1.62 6.13 20.37
N GLY A 68 -0.60 5.34 20.07
CA GLY A 68 -0.68 3.88 20.04
C GLY A 68 -0.06 3.25 18.80
N THR A 69 -0.22 1.94 18.65
CA THR A 69 0.27 1.22 17.46
C THR A 69 -0.80 1.22 16.37
N HIS A 70 -0.45 1.80 15.23
CA HIS A 70 -1.28 1.85 14.03
C HIS A 70 -0.78 0.84 13.01
N PHE A 71 -1.65 -0.10 12.63
CA PHE A 71 -1.39 -0.98 11.49
C PHE A 71 -1.84 -0.29 10.22
N VAL A 72 -0.87 -0.07 9.34
CA VAL A 72 -1.09 0.55 8.04
C VAL A 72 -0.78 -0.48 6.97
N ALA A 73 -1.63 -0.51 5.95
CA ALA A 73 -1.57 -1.53 4.93
C ALA A 73 -1.85 -0.92 3.56
N VAL A 74 -1.48 -1.67 2.54
CA VAL A 74 -1.75 -1.32 1.14
C VAL A 74 -2.23 -2.58 0.46
N ARG A 75 -3.37 -2.48 -0.22
CA ARG A 75 -3.91 -3.54 -1.07
C ARG A 75 -3.51 -3.27 -2.51
N VAL A 76 -2.92 -4.25 -3.16
CA VAL A 76 -2.55 -4.20 -4.58
C VAL A 76 -3.33 -5.29 -5.31
N ALA A 77 -3.96 -4.94 -6.42
CA ALA A 77 -4.63 -5.90 -7.30
C ALA A 77 -3.92 -5.98 -8.65
N ALA A 78 -3.73 -7.20 -9.13
CA ALA A 78 -3.25 -7.49 -10.47
C ALA A 78 -4.27 -8.31 -11.25
N GLN A 79 -4.43 -8.04 -12.54
CA GLN A 79 -5.14 -8.92 -13.45
C GLN A 79 -4.15 -9.97 -13.96
N ALA A 80 -4.46 -11.24 -13.73
CA ALA A 80 -3.50 -12.35 -13.85
C ALA A 80 -3.08 -12.68 -15.29
N GLU A 81 -3.88 -12.30 -16.28
CA GLU A 81 -3.68 -12.59 -17.70
C GLU A 81 -3.11 -11.39 -18.49
N GLY A 82 -2.96 -10.24 -17.84
CA GLY A 82 -2.45 -8.99 -18.44
C GLY A 82 -3.52 -8.09 -19.07
N ASP A 83 -4.80 -8.49 -19.07
CA ASP A 83 -5.89 -7.63 -19.54
C ASP A 83 -6.29 -6.64 -18.46
N LYS A 84 -5.70 -5.44 -18.52
CA LYS A 84 -5.93 -4.37 -17.54
C LYS A 84 -7.39 -3.88 -17.46
N GLU A 85 -8.17 -4.02 -18.53
CA GLU A 85 -9.57 -3.57 -18.58
C GLU A 85 -10.53 -4.65 -18.04
N CYS A 86 -10.10 -5.91 -18.00
CA CYS A 86 -10.89 -7.02 -17.50
C CYS A 86 -11.04 -6.98 -15.97
N GLN A 87 -12.28 -7.14 -15.50
CA GLN A 87 -12.57 -7.25 -14.07
C GLN A 87 -12.38 -8.67 -13.51
N TYR A 88 -12.43 -9.68 -14.38
CA TYR A 88 -12.23 -11.07 -14.01
C TYR A 88 -10.74 -11.40 -13.85
N ALA A 89 -10.45 -12.50 -13.15
CA ALA A 89 -9.09 -12.95 -12.84
C ALA A 89 -8.20 -11.90 -12.13
N ARG A 90 -8.82 -10.97 -11.38
CA ARG A 90 -8.09 -10.06 -10.49
C ARG A 90 -7.72 -10.76 -9.20
N VAL A 91 -6.42 -10.78 -8.89
CA VAL A 91 -5.86 -11.30 -7.65
C VAL A 91 -5.38 -10.13 -6.81
N SER A 92 -5.75 -10.10 -5.53
CA SER A 92 -5.32 -9.06 -4.60
C SER A 92 -4.32 -9.60 -3.59
N ASN A 93 -3.33 -8.78 -3.26
CA ASN A 93 -2.42 -9.00 -2.13
C ASN A 93 -2.42 -7.78 -1.21
N VAL A 94 -2.07 -7.97 0.06
CA VAL A 94 -2.01 -6.91 1.07
C VAL A 94 -0.63 -6.91 1.71
N GLY A 95 0.12 -5.82 1.51
CA GLY A 95 1.32 -5.52 2.29
C GLY A 95 0.96 -4.72 3.52
N ARG A 96 1.64 -4.97 4.64
CA ARG A 96 1.35 -4.33 5.94
C ARG A 96 2.64 -3.93 6.65
N THR A 97 2.54 -2.88 7.43
CA THR A 97 3.57 -2.40 8.35
C THR A 97 2.90 -1.73 9.56
N ARG A 98 3.67 -1.23 10.52
CA ARG A 98 3.16 -0.58 11.72
C ARG A 98 3.90 0.71 12.05
N VAL A 99 3.13 1.70 12.48
CA VAL A 99 3.62 2.99 12.98
C VAL A 99 3.25 3.07 14.46
N ASN A 100 4.24 3.30 15.32
CA ASN A 100 3.99 3.60 16.72
C ASN A 100 3.90 5.11 16.89
N VAL A 101 2.74 5.60 17.30
CA VAL A 101 2.51 7.01 17.55
C VAL A 101 2.67 7.26 19.05
N VAL A 102 3.54 8.19 19.41
CA VAL A 102 3.76 8.67 20.78
C VAL A 102 3.34 10.13 20.90
N GLU A 103 3.24 10.63 22.14
CA GLU A 103 2.95 12.05 22.39
C GLU A 103 3.98 13.01 21.79
#